data_AF-A0A7C5KER4-F1
#
_entry.id   AF-A0A7C5KER4-F1
#
_cell.length_a   1.000
_cell.length_b   1.000
_cell.length_c   1.000
_cell.angle_alpha   90.00
_cell.angle_beta   90.00
_cell.angle_gamma   90.00
#
_symmetry.space_group_name_H-M   'P 1'
#
loop_
_entity.id
_entity.type
_entity.pdbx_description
1 polymer ?
#
loop_
_entity_poly.entity_id
_entity_poly.type
_entity_poly.pdbx_seq_one_letter_code
_entity_poly.pdbx_strand_id
1 'polypeptide(L)'
;MDHERALMKLLLMISLVVAGFLIFATLSMMVTEKTRDIGILTALGATRTGILYIFLFCGFVISFLGSLLGSLAGWISCLYLNDFNEFLGRTFHVQLFPPQIYNLSRIPTELDLGWILQVVAGAILLSLLFSLIPAFRASRFEPVKALRYE
;
A
#
# COMPACT_ATOMS: atom_id res chain seq x y z
N MET A 1 9.73 -15.80 22.38
CA MET A 1 9.98 -14.44 21.89
C MET A 1 10.53 -14.39 20.46
N ASP A 2 11.57 -15.15 20.09
CA ASP A 2 12.08 -15.14 18.69
C ASP A 2 11.06 -15.69 17.68
N HIS A 3 10.35 -16.76 18.02
CA HIS A 3 9.31 -17.33 17.17
C HIS A 3 8.11 -16.37 16.97
N GLU A 4 7.66 -15.66 18.00
CA GLU A 4 6.54 -14.71 17.91
C GLU A 4 6.89 -13.51 17.03
N ARG A 5 8.10 -12.95 17.18
CA ARG A 5 8.60 -11.88 16.33
C ARG A 5 8.76 -12.33 14.88
N ALA A 6 9.18 -13.58 14.66
CA ALA A 6 9.27 -14.16 13.33
C ALA A 6 7.88 -14.32 12.68
N LEU A 7 6.87 -14.78 13.44
CA LEU A 7 5.48 -14.86 12.97
C LEU A 7 4.93 -13.47 12.60
N MET A 8 5.14 -12.45 13.44
CA MET A 8 4.71 -11.08 13.14
C MET A 8 5.38 -10.53 11.86
N LYS A 9 6.69 -10.78 11.68
CA LYS A 9 7.40 -10.38 10.45
C LYS A 9 6.88 -11.10 9.21
N LEU A 10 6.57 -12.39 9.33
CA LEU A 10 6.04 -13.19 8.23
C LEU A 10 4.65 -12.68 7.81
N LEU A 11 3.76 -12.40 8.78
CA LEU A 11 2.46 -11.80 8.52
C LEU A 11 2.58 -10.44 7.82
N LEU A 12 3.51 -9.60 8.28
CA LEU A 12 3.79 -8.29 7.68
C LEU A 12 4.30 -8.43 6.23
N MET A 13 5.15 -9.42 5.95
CA MET A 13 5.62 -9.68 4.58
C MET A 13 4.49 -10.15 3.66
N ILE A 14 3.62 -11.05 4.11
CA ILE A 14 2.48 -11.50 3.30
C ILE A 14 1.54 -10.34 2.98
N SER A 15 1.21 -9.50 3.96
CA SER A 15 0.31 -8.36 3.74
C SER A 15 0.90 -7.33 2.77
N LEU A 16 2.22 -7.09 2.84
CA LEU A 16 2.96 -6.27 1.87
C LEU A 16 2.82 -6.80 0.44
N VAL A 17 2.96 -8.12 0.24
CA VAL A 17 2.78 -8.75 -1.08
C VAL A 17 1.34 -8.59 -1.57
N VAL A 18 0.35 -8.83 -0.71
CA VAL A 18 -1.08 -8.65 -1.07
C VAL A 18 -1.35 -7.19 -1.46
N ALA A 19 -0.82 -6.22 -0.73
CA ALA A 19 -0.95 -4.80 -1.07
C ALA A 19 -0.31 -4.45 -2.42
N GLY A 20 0.88 -4.98 -2.71
CA GLY A 20 1.53 -4.82 -4.02
C GLY A 20 0.69 -5.40 -5.16
N PHE A 21 0.08 -6.57 -4.95
CA PHE A 21 -0.80 -7.20 -5.93
C PHE A 21 -2.07 -6.38 -6.21
N LEU A 22 -2.65 -5.74 -5.19
CA LEU A 22 -3.79 -4.84 -5.37
C LEU A 22 -3.44 -3.66 -6.28
N ILE A 23 -2.28 -3.03 -6.06
CA ILE A 23 -1.80 -1.93 -6.90
C ILE A 23 -1.56 -2.41 -8.33
N PHE A 24 -0.96 -3.58 -8.50
CA PHE A 24 -0.81 -4.21 -9.81
C PHE A 24 -2.16 -4.38 -10.52
N ALA A 25 -3.18 -4.90 -9.83
CA ALA A 25 -4.50 -5.11 -10.39
C ALA A 25 -5.17 -3.79 -10.79
N THR A 26 -5.16 -2.79 -9.89
CA THR A 26 -5.75 -1.47 -10.14
C THR A 26 -5.07 -0.76 -11.31
N LEU A 27 -3.74 -0.75 -11.39
CA LEU A 27 -3.02 -0.11 -12.49
C LEU A 27 -3.24 -0.86 -13.81
N SER A 28 -3.25 -2.19 -13.80
CA SER A 28 -3.54 -2.99 -15.00
C SER A 28 -4.93 -2.71 -15.55
N MET A 29 -5.93 -2.58 -14.66
CA MET A 29 -7.28 -2.18 -15.03
C MET A 29 -7.31 -0.77 -15.62
N MET A 30 -6.68 0.20 -14.94
CA MET A 30 -6.60 1.59 -15.39
C MET A 30 -5.97 1.72 -16.79
N VAL A 31 -4.89 0.99 -17.07
CA VAL A 31 -4.25 0.97 -18.40
C VAL A 31 -5.22 0.51 -19.48
N THR A 32 -6.02 -0.52 -19.18
CA THR A 32 -6.97 -1.10 -20.14
C THR A 32 -8.17 -0.18 -20.37
N GLU A 33 -8.70 0.46 -19.33
CA GLU A 33 -9.78 1.46 -19.47
C GLU A 33 -9.32 2.72 -20.21
N LYS A 34 -8.07 3.14 -20.00
CA LYS A 34 -7.50 4.37 -20.57
C LYS A 34 -6.74 4.15 -21.87
N THR A 35 -6.93 3.00 -22.53
CA THR A 35 -6.24 2.65 -23.77
C THR A 35 -6.43 3.69 -24.88
N ARG A 36 -7.64 4.26 -25.02
CA ARG A 36 -7.93 5.31 -26.01
C ARG A 36 -7.13 6.59 -25.76
N ASP A 37 -7.07 7.02 -24.50
CA ASP A 37 -6.33 8.24 -24.10
C ASP A 37 -4.83 8.06 -24.36
N ILE A 38 -4.27 6.88 -24.08
CA ILE A 38 -2.87 6.52 -24.39
C ILE A 38 -2.61 6.59 -25.91
N GLY A 39 -3.56 6.11 -26.73
CA GLY A 39 -3.49 6.19 -28.19
C GLY A 39 -3.45 7.62 -28.71
N ILE A 40 -4.26 8.52 -28.14
CA ILE A 40 -4.28 9.95 -28.48
C ILE A 40 -2.94 10.61 -28.09
N LEU A 41 -2.44 10.35 -26.88
CA LEU A 41 -1.14 10.83 -26.41
C LEU A 41 0.00 10.39 -27.35
N THR A 42 -0.01 9.13 -27.77
CA THR A 42 1.01 8.59 -28.69
C THR A 42 0.91 9.23 -30.07
N ALA A 43 -0.31 9.51 -30.57
CA ALA A 43 -0.54 10.20 -31.84
C ALA A 43 -0.08 11.67 -31.80
N LEU A 44 -0.15 12.32 -30.62
CA LEU A 44 0.39 13.66 -30.38
C LEU A 44 1.92 13.69 -30.20
N GLY A 45 2.60 12.53 -30.27
CA GLY A 45 4.06 12.43 -30.17
C GLY A 45 4.59 12.06 -28.79
N ALA A 46 3.76 11.58 -27.86
CA ALA A 46 4.25 11.08 -26.59
C ALA A 46 5.19 9.88 -26.79
N THR A 47 6.36 9.94 -26.16
CA THR A 47 7.32 8.84 -26.19
C THR A 47 6.86 7.71 -25.28
N ARG A 48 7.30 6.47 -25.58
CA ARG A 48 7.05 5.30 -24.73
C ARG A 48 7.49 5.54 -23.28
N THR A 49 8.61 6.22 -23.10
CA THR A 49 9.14 6.60 -21.79
C THR A 49 8.23 7.60 -21.08
N GLY A 50 7.64 8.56 -21.80
CA GLY A 50 6.65 9.48 -21.24
C GLY A 50 5.43 8.77 -20.67
N ILE A 51 4.87 7.82 -21.42
CA ILE A 51 3.74 6.99 -20.96
C ILE A 51 4.13 6.17 -19.73
N LEU A 52 5.32 5.56 -19.74
CA LEU A 52 5.85 4.81 -18.60
C LEU A 52 5.94 5.69 -17.34
N TYR A 53 6.49 6.91 -17.44
CA TYR A 53 6.59 7.82 -16.30
C TYR A 53 5.24 8.25 -15.74
N ILE A 54 4.22 8.44 -16.58
CA ILE A 54 2.87 8.78 -16.12
C ILE A 54 2.32 7.68 -15.20
N PHE A 55 2.38 6.42 -15.64
CA PHE A 55 1.87 5.30 -14.85
C PHE A 55 2.71 5.00 -13.61
N LEU A 56 4.03 5.15 -13.68
CA LEU A 56 4.89 5.05 -12.49
C LEU A 56 4.57 6.15 -11.49
N PHE A 57 4.33 7.38 -11.94
CA PHE A 57 3.95 8.48 -11.07
C PHE A 57 2.57 8.25 -10.43
N CYS A 58 1.59 7.72 -11.17
CA CYS A 58 0.31 7.30 -10.59
C CYS A 58 0.51 6.26 -9.47
N GLY A 59 1.31 5.21 -9.73
CA GLY A 59 1.63 4.21 -8.72
C GLY A 59 2.34 4.79 -7.48
N PHE A 60 3.28 5.72 -7.70
CA PHE A 60 3.97 6.44 -6.64
C PHE A 60 3.00 7.25 -5.79
N VAL A 61 2.11 8.05 -6.40
CA VAL A 61 1.15 8.89 -5.70
C VAL A 61 0.19 8.06 -4.86
N ILE A 62 -0.35 6.96 -5.42
CA ILE A 62 -1.24 6.04 -4.69
C ILE A 62 -0.52 5.46 -3.47
N SER A 63 0.72 5.01 -3.65
CA SER A 63 1.51 4.40 -2.58
C SER A 63 1.91 5.41 -1.52
N PHE A 64 2.33 6.61 -1.92
CA PHE A 64 2.73 7.68 -1.03
C PHE A 64 1.57 8.15 -0.16
N LEU A 65 0.41 8.43 -0.78
CA LEU A 65 -0.80 8.82 -0.04
C LEU A 65 -1.29 7.68 0.86
N GLY A 66 -1.28 6.45 0.37
CA GLY A 66 -1.66 5.27 1.16
C GLY A 66 -0.76 5.07 2.38
N SER A 67 0.56 5.16 2.21
CA SER A 67 1.52 5.06 3.32
C SER A 67 1.43 6.22 4.28
N LEU A 68 1.20 7.44 3.81
CA LEU A 68 1.02 8.62 4.67
C LEU A 68 -0.23 8.47 5.54
N LEU A 69 -1.36 8.18 4.92
CA LEU A 69 -2.63 7.99 5.63
C LEU A 69 -2.59 6.77 6.55
N GLY A 70 -2.00 5.67 6.09
CA GLY A 70 -1.84 4.45 6.88
C GLY A 70 -0.94 4.65 8.10
N SER A 71 0.18 5.37 7.95
CA SER A 71 1.10 5.67 9.06
C SER A 71 0.48 6.62 10.07
N LEU A 72 -0.24 7.64 9.61
CA LEU A 72 -0.98 8.55 10.49
C LEU A 72 -2.09 7.80 11.24
N ALA A 73 -2.88 6.98 10.54
CA ALA A 73 -3.92 6.17 11.16
C ALA A 73 -3.33 5.18 12.18
N GLY A 74 -2.20 4.55 11.87
CA GLY A 74 -1.48 3.66 12.79
C GLY A 74 -0.98 4.40 14.04
N TRP A 75 -0.37 5.58 13.88
CA TRP A 75 0.07 6.42 15.00
C TRP A 75 -1.12 6.79 15.90
N ILE A 76 -2.19 7.32 15.31
CA ILE A 76 -3.41 7.70 16.05
C ILE A 76 -3.96 6.47 16.79
N SER A 77 -3.97 5.31 16.13
CA SER A 77 -4.45 4.06 16.74
C SER A 77 -3.61 3.65 17.95
N CYS A 78 -2.28 3.83 17.92
CA CYS A 78 -1.42 3.61 19.08
C CYS A 78 -1.71 4.56 20.24
N LEU A 79 -2.03 5.84 19.97
CA LEU A 79 -2.36 6.82 21.01
C LEU A 79 -3.67 6.48 21.73
N TYR A 80 -4.71 6.12 20.95
CA TYR A 80 -6.04 5.81 21.48
C TYR A 80 -6.22 4.33 21.86
N LEU A 81 -5.17 3.53 21.78
CA LEU A 81 -5.25 2.08 22.03
C LEU A 81 -5.72 1.74 23.45
N ASN A 82 -5.25 2.49 24.45
CA ASN A 82 -5.64 2.29 25.84
C ASN A 82 -7.09 2.73 26.09
N ASP A 83 -7.49 3.87 25.55
CA ASP A 83 -8.86 4.41 25.68
C ASP A 83 -9.87 3.49 24.98
N PHE A 84 -9.51 2.95 23.81
CA PHE A 84 -10.34 2.00 23.07
C PHE A 84 -10.51 0.67 23.84
N ASN A 85 -9.45 0.19 24.49
CA ASN A 85 -9.51 -1.02 25.32
C ASN A 85 -10.38 -0.80 26.58
N GLU A 86 -10.28 0.35 27.25
CA GLU A 86 -11.13 0.68 28.41
C GLU A 86 -12.61 0.84 28.02
N PHE A 87 -12.87 1.47 26.87
CA PHE A 87 -14.22 1.60 26.30
C PHE A 87 -14.84 0.23 26.01
N LEU A 88 -14.10 -0.65 25.32
CA LEU A 88 -14.57 -2.02 25.04
C LEU A 88 -14.77 -2.84 26.32
N GLY A 89 -13.89 -2.69 27.30
CA GLY A 89 -14.01 -3.36 28.60
C GLY A 89 -15.29 -2.97 29.35
N ARG A 90 -15.69 -1.68 29.29
CA ARG A 90 -16.92 -1.19 29.93
C ARG A 90 -18.19 -1.61 29.19
N THR A 91 -18.18 -1.58 27.86
CA THR A 91 -19.38 -1.87 27.06
C THR A 91 -19.61 -3.37 26.86
N PHE A 92 -18.55 -4.15 26.62
CA PHE A 92 -18.66 -5.56 26.24
C PHE A 92 -18.22 -6.54 27.34
N HIS A 93 -17.73 -6.08 28.49
CA HIS A 93 -17.15 -6.92 29.56
C HIS A 93 -16.01 -7.86 29.06
N VAL A 94 -15.47 -7.61 27.87
CA VAL A 94 -14.32 -8.30 27.30
C VAL A 94 -13.12 -7.37 27.41
N GLN A 95 -12.15 -7.73 28.25
CA GLN A 95 -10.84 -7.06 28.28
C GLN A 95 -9.99 -7.69 27.17
N LEU A 96 -9.78 -6.95 26.07
CA LEU A 96 -8.94 -7.41 24.95
C LEU A 96 -7.50 -7.71 25.42
N PHE A 97 -7.04 -6.98 26.45
CA PHE A 97 -5.75 -7.19 27.09
C PHE A 97 -5.93 -7.19 28.61
N PRO A 98 -6.21 -8.35 29.24
CA PRO A 98 -6.38 -8.45 30.68
C PRO A 98 -5.07 -8.10 31.40
N PRO A 99 -5.05 -7.12 32.31
CA PRO A 99 -3.85 -6.75 33.09
C PRO A 99 -3.26 -7.94 33.85
N GLN A 100 -4.07 -8.95 34.18
CA GLN A 100 -3.65 -10.13 34.94
C GLN A 100 -2.76 -11.11 34.15
N ILE A 101 -2.82 -11.10 32.80
CA ILE A 101 -1.98 -11.98 31.96
C ILE A 101 -0.70 -11.28 31.53
N TYR A 102 -0.73 -9.96 31.33
CA TYR A 102 0.40 -9.19 30.80
C TYR A 102 1.18 -8.40 31.87
N ASN A 103 0.70 -8.30 33.13
CA ASN A 103 1.34 -7.54 34.23
C ASN A 103 1.76 -6.10 33.84
N LEU A 104 1.08 -5.52 32.85
CA LEU A 104 1.36 -4.21 32.30
C LEU A 104 0.10 -3.36 32.49
N SER A 105 0.16 -2.36 33.38
CA SER A 105 -0.94 -1.41 33.64
C SER A 105 -1.24 -0.49 32.44
N ARG A 106 -0.30 -0.41 31.50
CA ARG A 106 -0.39 0.35 30.25
C ARG A 106 0.53 -0.31 29.24
N ILE A 107 0.10 -0.51 28.00
CA ILE A 107 1.00 -0.99 26.95
C ILE A 107 1.99 0.15 26.64
N PRO A 108 3.30 -0.01 26.89
CA PRO A 108 4.27 1.01 26.51
C PRO A 108 4.30 1.07 24.98
N THR A 109 3.75 2.14 24.43
CA THR A 109 3.77 2.42 22.99
C THR A 109 5.12 3.03 22.63
N GLU A 110 6.17 2.21 22.67
CA GLU A 110 7.47 2.60 22.13
C GLU A 110 7.40 2.64 20.61
N LEU A 111 7.20 3.84 20.07
CA LEU A 111 7.20 4.09 18.63
C LEU A 111 8.65 4.18 18.14
N ASP A 112 9.15 3.09 17.58
CA ASP A 112 10.41 3.10 16.84
C ASP A 112 10.19 3.73 15.45
N LEU A 113 10.49 5.03 15.37
CA LEU A 113 10.44 5.80 14.12
C LEU A 113 11.31 5.18 13.01
N GLY A 114 12.43 4.53 13.37
CA GLY A 114 13.32 3.88 12.41
C GLY A 114 12.64 2.69 11.75
N TRP A 115 11.97 1.85 12.54
CA TRP A 115 11.20 0.72 12.00
C TRP A 115 10.03 1.19 11.12
N ILE A 116 9.29 2.21 11.54
CA ILE A 116 8.17 2.77 10.76
C ILE A 116 8.67 3.26 9.40
N LEU A 117 9.77 4.03 9.37
CA LEU A 117 10.36 4.53 8.13
C LEU A 117 10.83 3.40 7.21
N GLN A 118 11.44 2.35 7.76
CA GLN A 118 11.86 1.18 6.98
C GLN A 118 10.68 0.46 6.34
N VAL A 119 9.58 0.26 7.09
CA VAL A 119 8.37 -0.40 6.57
C VAL A 119 7.70 0.46 5.51
N VAL A 120 7.58 1.77 5.72
CA VAL A 120 7.00 2.71 4.75
C VAL A 120 7.84 2.74 3.47
N ALA A 121 9.16 2.87 3.59
CA ALA A 121 10.06 2.83 2.44
C ALA A 121 9.97 1.50 1.69
N GLY A 122 9.96 0.37 2.43
CA GLY A 122 9.79 -0.96 1.86
C GLY A 122 8.47 -1.14 1.11
N ALA A 123 7.37 -0.62 1.66
CA ALA A 123 6.05 -0.66 1.04
C ALA A 123 6.00 0.13 -0.27
N ILE A 124 6.52 1.36 -0.26
CA ILE A 124 6.58 2.22 -1.46
C ILE A 124 7.48 1.59 -2.53
N LEU A 125 8.64 1.04 -2.15
CA LEU A 125 9.53 0.37 -3.10
C LEU A 125 8.87 -0.88 -3.70
N LEU A 126 8.24 -1.71 -2.87
CA LEU A 126 7.56 -2.91 -3.33
C LEU A 126 6.41 -2.56 -4.28
N SER A 127 5.59 -1.57 -3.94
CA SER A 127 4.48 -1.16 -4.81
C SER A 127 4.95 -0.58 -6.14
N LEU A 128 6.06 0.17 -6.14
CA LEU A 128 6.69 0.63 -7.38
C LEU A 128 7.19 -0.54 -8.23
N LEU A 129 7.79 -1.57 -7.63
CA LEU A 129 8.19 -2.80 -8.33
C LEU A 129 7.00 -3.51 -8.97
N PHE A 130 5.86 -3.57 -8.28
CA PHE A 130 4.62 -4.13 -8.86
C PHE A 130 4.01 -3.24 -9.95
N SER A 131 4.13 -1.91 -9.84
CA SER A 131 3.59 -0.95 -10.83
C SER A 131 4.41 -0.90 -12.14
N LEU A 132 5.69 -1.27 -12.08
CA LEU A 132 6.59 -1.35 -13.24
C LEU A 132 6.03 -2.26 -14.34
N ILE A 133 5.42 -3.40 -13.98
CA ILE A 133 4.87 -4.36 -14.95
C ILE A 133 3.74 -3.75 -15.80
N PRO A 134 2.64 -3.22 -15.22
CA PRO A 134 1.59 -2.59 -16.00
C PRO A 134 2.04 -1.30 -16.68
N ALA A 135 2.92 -0.50 -16.06
CA ALA A 135 3.47 0.71 -16.69
C ALA A 135 4.28 0.37 -17.96
N PHE A 136 5.09 -0.68 -17.91
CA PHE A 136 5.82 -1.17 -19.07
C PHE A 136 4.88 -1.71 -20.15
N ARG A 137 3.84 -2.46 -19.75
CA ARG A 137 2.81 -2.95 -20.67
C ARG A 137 2.06 -1.80 -21.36
N ALA A 138 1.74 -0.72 -20.65
CA ALA A 138 1.11 0.48 -21.19
C ALA A 138 2.01 1.21 -22.21
N SER A 139 3.31 1.32 -21.92
CA SER A 139 4.27 2.01 -22.79
C SER A 139 4.48 1.34 -24.15
N ARG A 140 4.19 0.03 -24.26
CA ARG A 140 4.34 -0.76 -25.48
C ARG A 140 3.02 -0.96 -26.23
N PHE A 141 1.97 -0.24 -25.87
CA PHE A 141 0.69 -0.33 -26.56
C PHE A 141 0.83 0.23 -27.99
N GLU A 142 0.57 -0.60 -29.00
CA GLU A 142 0.67 -0.19 -30.41
C GLU A 142 -0.67 0.44 -30.88
N PRO A 143 -0.67 1.72 -31.31
CA PRO A 143 -1.89 2.45 -31.66
C PRO A 143 -2.65 1.86 -32.85
N VAL A 144 -1.98 1.07 -33.70
CA VAL A 144 -2.56 0.47 -34.92
C VAL A 144 -3.69 -0.54 -34.62
N LYS A 145 -3.76 -1.11 -33.41
CA LYS A 145 -4.87 -2.00 -33.02
C LYS A 145 -6.12 -1.28 -32.51
N ALA A 146 -6.02 0.00 -32.13
CA ALA A 146 -7.15 0.75 -31.58
C ALA A 146 -8.15 1.24 -32.64
N LEU A 147 -7.71 1.41 -33.89
CA LEU A 147 -8.55 1.82 -35.03
C LEU A 147 -9.19 0.65 -35.80
N ARG A 148 -8.91 -0.60 -35.43
CA ARG A 148 -9.39 -1.79 -36.16
C ARG A 148 -10.49 -2.56 -35.41
N TYR A 149 -10.99 -1.99 -34.32
CA TYR A 149 -12.13 -2.51 -33.54
C TYR A 149 -13.41 -1.68 -33.71
N GLU A 150 -13.41 -0.76 -34.68
CA GLU A 150 -14.62 -0.26 -35.33
C GLU A 150 -14.58 -0.62 -36.82
#